data_AF-A0A2T2WAH5-F1
#
_entry.id   AF-A0A2T2WAH5-F1
#
_cell.length_a   1.000
_cell.length_b   1.000
_cell.length_c   1.000
_cell.angle_alpha   90.00
_cell.angle_beta   90.00
_cell.angle_gamma   90.00
#
_symmetry.space_group_name_H-M   'P 1'
#
loop_
_entity.id
_entity.type
_entity.pdbx_description
1 polymer ?
#
loop_
_entity_poly.entity_id
_entity_poly.type
_entity_poly.pdbx_seq_one_letter_code
_entity_poly.pdbx_strand_id
1 'polypeptide(L)'
;MVHLRRIQGLAFENLPRASGTLLTVITETAGGNRRLYKFRIAFGTGEPDYHTVVVNSASPIHPLLGPGDVRRGLQVAESRGLIAQNQDLWNRLQNFLRLAQGGLAVPAAAEQAGVSPEVITRLAEWGANARDDPPLNFTAL
;
A
#
# COMPACT_ATOMS: atom_id res chain seq x y z
N MET A 1 15.02 -8.83 15.96
CA MET A 1 16.20 -8.00 15.63
C MET A 1 17.25 -8.90 15.01
N VAL A 2 17.83 -8.52 13.88
CA VAL A 2 18.88 -9.30 13.17
C VAL A 2 20.13 -8.46 13.10
N HIS A 3 21.27 -9.03 13.51
CA HIS A 3 22.58 -8.37 13.45
C HIS A 3 23.47 -9.10 12.45
N LEU A 4 24.02 -8.37 11.49
CA LEU A 4 24.99 -8.91 10.53
C LEU A 4 26.37 -8.32 10.79
N ARG A 5 27.38 -9.18 10.88
CA ARG A 5 28.80 -8.81 10.90
C ARG A 5 29.55 -9.56 9.81
N ARG A 6 30.49 -8.89 9.16
CA ARG A 6 31.38 -9.55 8.19
C ARG A 6 32.40 -10.41 8.94
N ILE A 7 32.57 -11.66 8.51
CA ILE A 7 33.76 -12.46 8.84
C ILE A 7 34.84 -12.21 7.78
N GLN A 8 36.11 -12.50 8.13
CA GLN A 8 37.23 -12.40 7.18
C GLN A 8 36.82 -13.06 5.85
N GLY A 9 36.86 -12.29 4.76
CA GLY A 9 36.43 -12.80 3.46
C GLY A 9 37.35 -13.93 2.99
N LEU A 10 36.76 -15.03 2.51
CA LEU A 10 37.51 -16.12 1.90
C LEU A 10 38.11 -15.64 0.57
N ALA A 11 39.41 -15.83 0.41
CA ALA A 11 40.11 -15.60 -0.85
C ALA A 11 40.23 -16.94 -1.58
N PHE A 12 39.64 -17.02 -2.77
CA PHE A 12 39.82 -18.16 -3.66
C PHE A 12 40.68 -17.70 -4.84
N GLU A 13 41.70 -18.48 -5.18
CA GLU A 13 42.50 -18.21 -6.38
C GLU A 13 41.61 -18.27 -7.62
N ASN A 14 41.85 -17.37 -8.57
CA ASN A 14 41.11 -17.25 -9.84
C ASN A 14 39.62 -16.87 -9.73
N LEU A 15 39.14 -16.43 -8.55
CA LEU A 15 37.79 -15.88 -8.40
C LEU A 15 37.83 -14.41 -7.99
N PRO A 16 37.09 -13.52 -8.69
CA PRO A 16 37.00 -12.12 -8.32
C PRO A 16 36.32 -11.98 -6.95
N ARG A 17 36.82 -11.04 -6.13
CA ARG A 17 36.20 -10.72 -4.84
C ARG A 17 34.81 -10.13 -5.07
N ALA A 18 33.81 -10.68 -4.39
CA ALA A 18 32.48 -10.09 -4.35
C ALA A 18 32.52 -8.75 -3.61
N SER A 19 31.95 -7.70 -4.22
CA SER A 19 31.78 -6.36 -3.62
C SER A 19 30.59 -6.27 -2.65
N GLY A 20 29.81 -7.33 -2.52
CA GLY A 20 28.65 -7.41 -1.65
C GLY A 20 28.08 -8.82 -1.55
N THR A 21 26.94 -8.95 -0.87
CA THR A 21 26.18 -10.20 -0.73
C THR A 21 24.67 -9.93 -0.81
N LEU A 22 23.87 -10.98 -0.98
CA LEU A 22 22.40 -10.91 -0.98
C LEU A 22 21.87 -11.57 0.30
N LEU A 23 21.25 -10.78 1.18
CA LEU A 23 20.52 -11.32 2.31
C LEU A 23 19.08 -11.60 1.89
N THR A 24 18.63 -12.83 2.14
CA THR A 24 17.22 -13.21 1.98
C THR A 24 16.61 -13.43 3.35
N VAL A 25 15.55 -12.67 3.67
CA VAL A 25 14.79 -12.81 4.92
C VAL A 25 13.44 -13.42 4.58
N ILE A 26 13.09 -14.47 5.32
CA ILE A 26 11.80 -15.14 5.18
C ILE A 26 11.06 -14.96 6.50
N THR A 27 9.89 -14.36 6.45
CA THR A 27 9.02 -14.19 7.61
C THR A 27 7.77 -15.03 7.43
N GLU A 28 7.25 -15.58 8.51
CA GLU A 28 5.99 -16.31 8.54
C GLU A 28 5.12 -15.74 9.65
N THR A 29 3.85 -15.48 9.36
CA THR A 29 2.89 -15.06 10.39
C THR A 29 2.37 -16.26 11.16
N ALA A 30 1.77 -16.05 12.34
CA ALA A 30 1.14 -17.13 13.10
C ALA A 30 0.04 -17.90 12.32
N GLY A 31 -0.54 -17.27 11.29
CA GLY A 31 -1.50 -17.90 10.37
C GLY A 31 -0.88 -18.58 9.14
N GLY A 32 0.44 -18.77 9.10
CA GLY A 32 1.14 -19.47 8.01
C GLY A 32 1.46 -18.63 6.77
N ASN A 33 1.19 -17.30 6.79
CA ASN A 33 1.49 -16.46 5.64
C ASN A 33 2.99 -16.17 5.56
N ARG A 34 3.64 -16.68 4.52
CA ARG A 34 5.08 -16.53 4.29
C ARG A 34 5.37 -15.32 3.38
N ARG A 35 6.34 -14.50 3.75
CA ARG A 35 6.86 -13.38 2.93
C ARG A 35 8.37 -13.48 2.77
N LEU A 36 8.85 -13.07 1.59
CA LEU A 36 10.26 -13.13 1.22
C LEU A 36 10.75 -11.72 0.91
N TYR A 37 11.85 -11.33 1.54
CA TYR A 37 12.50 -10.04 1.35
C TYR A 37 13.96 -10.26 0.93
N LYS A 38 14.42 -9.46 -0.05
CA LYS A 38 15.78 -9.53 -0.59
C LYS A 38 16.48 -8.19 -0.40
N PHE A 39 17.64 -8.20 0.24
CA PHE A 39 18.44 -7.00 0.51
C PHE A 39 19.83 -7.18 -0.08
N ARG A 40 20.22 -6.28 -1.00
CA ARG A 40 21.62 -6.20 -1.45
C ARG A 40 22.43 -5.50 -0.37
N ILE A 41 23.48 -6.17 0.10
CA ILE A 41 24.40 -5.66 1.10
C ILE A 41 25.72 -5.36 0.39
N ALA A 42 26.12 -4.10 0.34
CA ALA A 42 27.45 -3.71 -0.10
C ALA A 42 28.41 -3.71 1.10
N PHE A 43 29.67 -4.10 0.89
CA PHE A 43 30.68 -4.06 1.95
C PHE A 43 31.28 -2.65 2.05
N GLY A 44 31.14 -2.01 3.20
CA GLY A 44 31.82 -0.75 3.53
C GLY A 44 33.04 -0.94 4.43
N THR A 45 33.84 0.11 4.57
CA THR A 45 34.96 0.20 5.53
C THR A 45 34.69 1.37 6.47
N GLY A 46 34.64 1.13 7.79
CA GLY A 46 34.35 2.17 8.80
C GLY A 46 33.62 1.64 10.03
N GLU A 47 33.27 2.54 10.95
CA GLU A 47 32.35 2.21 12.04
C GLU A 47 30.95 1.88 11.49
N PRO A 48 30.26 0.88 12.05
CA PRO A 48 28.93 0.50 11.58
C PRO A 48 27.91 1.59 11.93
N ASP A 49 27.27 2.16 10.91
CA ASP A 49 26.04 2.94 11.10
C ASP A 49 24.84 1.98 11.10
N TYR A 50 24.06 2.00 12.19
CA TYR A 50 22.96 1.06 12.36
C TYR A 50 21.72 1.56 11.61
N HIS A 51 21.38 0.90 10.52
CA HIS A 51 20.15 1.19 9.77
C HIS A 51 19.02 0.24 10.19
N THR A 52 17.92 0.81 10.70
CA THR A 52 16.70 0.06 10.99
C THR A 52 15.81 0.00 9.75
N VAL A 53 15.57 -1.21 9.24
CA VAL A 53 14.54 -1.44 8.22
C VAL A 53 13.27 -1.90 8.93
N VAL A 54 12.26 -1.03 8.96
CA VAL A 54 10.93 -1.42 9.41
C VAL A 54 10.19 -2.06 8.24
N VAL A 55 10.00 -3.37 8.33
CA VAL A 55 9.12 -4.09 7.41
C VAL A 55 7.70 -3.92 7.91
N ASN A 56 7.06 -2.83 7.50
CA ASN A 56 5.62 -2.72 7.63
C ASN A 56 4.98 -3.74 6.67
N SER A 57 3.86 -4.33 7.09
CA SER A 57 2.92 -4.86 6.12
C SER A 57 2.49 -3.67 5.28
N ALA A 58 3.20 -3.40 4.19
CA ALA A 58 2.60 -2.69 3.08
C ALA A 58 1.27 -3.42 2.86
N SER A 59 0.17 -2.69 3.04
CA SER A 59 -1.09 -3.10 2.43
C SER A 59 -0.72 -3.59 1.04
N PRO A 60 -1.13 -4.81 0.67
CA PRO A 60 -0.72 -5.43 -0.58
C PRO A 60 -0.79 -4.37 -1.67
N ILE A 61 0.25 -4.31 -2.52
CA ILE A 61 0.32 -3.38 -3.65
C ILE A 61 -0.88 -3.66 -4.56
N HIS A 62 -2.04 -3.12 -4.20
CA HIS A 62 -3.08 -2.72 -5.10
C HIS A 62 -2.64 -1.34 -5.59
N PRO A 63 -2.52 -1.12 -6.90
CA PRO A 63 -2.22 0.19 -7.42
C PRO A 63 -3.20 1.20 -6.83
N LEU A 64 -2.68 2.18 -6.08
CA LEU A 64 -3.25 3.50 -5.88
C LEU A 64 -4.66 3.67 -5.29
N LEU A 65 -5.35 2.64 -4.77
CA LEU A 65 -6.68 2.81 -4.16
C LEU A 65 -6.62 3.79 -2.97
N GLY A 66 -6.90 5.06 -3.27
CA GLY A 66 -6.81 6.16 -2.33
C GLY A 66 -8.15 6.87 -2.14
N PRO A 67 -8.22 7.88 -1.27
CA PRO A 67 -9.43 8.69 -1.08
C PRO A 67 -9.94 9.31 -2.39
N GLY A 68 -9.05 9.56 -3.35
CA GLY A 68 -9.40 10.02 -4.69
C GLY A 68 -10.24 9.00 -5.48
N ASP A 69 -9.92 7.71 -5.40
CA ASP A 69 -10.68 6.67 -6.08
C ASP A 69 -11.99 6.38 -5.35
N VAL A 70 -12.02 6.43 -4.02
CA VAL A 70 -13.28 6.35 -3.26
C VAL A 70 -14.25 7.46 -3.67
N ARG A 71 -13.76 8.70 -3.82
CA ARG A 71 -14.57 9.82 -4.29
C ARG A 71 -15.12 9.59 -5.70
N ARG A 72 -14.30 9.08 -6.63
CA ARG A 72 -14.75 8.76 -7.99
C ARG A 72 -15.77 7.61 -7.99
N GLY A 73 -15.52 6.57 -7.19
CA GLY A 73 -16.46 5.46 -7.01
C GLY A 73 -17.79 5.88 -6.42
N LEU A 74 -17.80 6.88 -5.54
CA LEU A 74 -19.02 7.47 -4.99
C LEU A 74 -19.88 8.14 -6.08
N GLN A 75 -19.25 8.87 -7.00
CA GLN A 75 -19.94 9.44 -8.18
C GLN A 75 -20.48 8.34 -9.10
N VAL A 76 -19.73 7.24 -9.29
CA VAL A 76 -20.20 6.08 -10.05
C VAL A 76 -21.41 5.44 -9.37
N ALA A 77 -21.36 5.24 -8.04
CA ALA A 77 -22.48 4.68 -7.28
C ALA A 77 -23.74 5.56 -7.36
N GLU A 78 -23.56 6.88 -7.31
CA GLU A 78 -24.64 7.85 -7.50
C GLU A 78 -25.26 7.78 -8.90
N SER A 79 -24.43 7.77 -9.94
CA SER A 79 -24.91 7.67 -11.34
C SER A 79 -25.69 6.38 -11.61
N ARG A 80 -25.41 5.33 -10.85
CA ARG A 80 -26.08 4.02 -10.92
C ARG A 80 -27.31 3.91 -10.01
N GLY A 81 -27.64 4.97 -9.26
CA GLY A 81 -28.74 4.97 -8.30
C GLY A 81 -28.53 4.07 -7.08
N LEU A 82 -27.30 3.65 -6.79
CA LEU A 82 -26.98 2.76 -5.66
C LEU A 82 -26.90 3.52 -4.33
N ILE A 83 -26.54 4.81 -4.39
CA ILE A 83 -26.47 5.72 -3.24
C ILE A 83 -27.01 7.08 -3.71
N ALA A 84 -27.74 7.77 -2.84
CA ALA A 84 -28.21 9.13 -3.10
C ALA A 84 -27.64 10.11 -2.07
N GLN A 85 -27.50 11.38 -2.44
CA GLN A 85 -26.88 12.41 -1.60
C GLN A 85 -27.60 12.66 -0.27
N ASN A 86 -28.90 12.35 -0.21
CA ASN A 86 -29.72 12.49 1.00
C ASN A 86 -29.63 11.28 1.95
N GLN A 87 -28.88 10.24 1.61
CA GLN A 87 -28.72 9.06 2.46
C GLN A 87 -27.63 9.28 3.51
N ASP A 88 -27.83 8.71 4.71
CA ASP A 88 -26.84 8.77 5.80
C ASP A 88 -25.48 8.18 5.40
N LEU A 89 -25.48 7.19 4.50
CA LEU A 89 -24.25 6.60 3.98
C LEU A 89 -23.42 7.62 3.19
N TRP A 90 -24.07 8.51 2.41
CA TRP A 90 -23.39 9.58 1.69
C TRP A 90 -22.67 10.53 2.66
N ASN A 91 -23.37 10.98 3.71
CA ASN A 91 -22.80 11.88 4.71
C ASN A 91 -21.61 11.25 5.44
N ARG A 92 -21.69 9.96 5.78
CA ARG A 92 -20.59 9.21 6.38
C ARG A 92 -19.39 9.08 5.44
N LEU A 93 -19.63 8.81 4.16
CA LEU A 93 -18.56 8.74 3.15
C LEU A 93 -17.89 10.09 2.90
N GLN A 94 -18.65 11.19 2.92
CA GLN A 94 -18.08 12.55 2.87
C GLN A 94 -17.22 12.85 4.11
N ASN A 95 -17.67 12.45 5.30
CA ASN A 95 -16.89 12.59 6.52
C ASN A 95 -15.59 11.77 6.47
N PHE A 96 -15.65 10.53 5.99
CA PHE A 96 -14.48 9.68 5.72
C PHE A 96 -13.48 10.38 4.79
N LEU A 97 -13.95 10.90 3.64
CA LEU A 97 -13.10 11.56 2.66
C LEU A 97 -12.40 12.79 3.25
N ARG A 98 -13.12 13.57 4.08
CA ARG A 98 -12.57 14.73 4.79
C ARG A 98 -11.48 14.32 5.79
N LEU A 99 -11.72 13.29 6.60
CA LEU A 99 -10.74 12.79 7.58
C LEU A 99 -9.48 12.25 6.90
N ALA A 100 -9.66 11.47 5.82
CA ALA A 100 -8.56 10.91 5.06
C ALA A 100 -7.72 11.99 4.34
N GLN A 101 -8.37 13.03 3.80
CA GLN A 101 -7.67 14.20 3.24
C GLN A 101 -6.92 15.01 4.31
N GLY A 102 -7.39 15.01 5.55
CA GLY A 102 -6.72 15.61 6.71
C GLY A 102 -5.47 14.85 7.18
N GLY A 103 -5.07 13.78 6.48
CA GLY A 103 -3.87 12.99 6.80
C GLY A 103 -4.12 11.82 7.76
N LEU A 104 -5.38 11.58 8.17
CA LEU A 104 -5.71 10.41 8.97
C LEU A 104 -5.61 9.14 8.12
N ALA A 105 -5.03 8.07 8.68
CA ALA A 105 -4.91 6.80 7.98
C ALA A 105 -6.29 6.25 7.59
N VAL A 106 -6.39 5.65 6.40
CA VAL A 106 -7.66 5.15 5.84
C VAL A 106 -8.45 4.26 6.81
N PRO A 107 -7.85 3.28 7.53
CA PRO A 107 -8.59 2.46 8.48
C PRO A 107 -9.18 3.27 9.65
N ALA A 108 -8.42 4.22 10.21
CA ALA A 108 -8.88 5.06 11.31
C ALA A 108 -9.96 6.06 10.86
N ALA A 109 -9.81 6.63 9.66
CA ALA A 109 -10.82 7.50 9.06
C ALA A 109 -12.14 6.75 8.79
N ALA A 110 -12.07 5.48 8.37
CA ALA A 110 -13.24 4.62 8.13
C ALA A 110 -14.02 4.36 9.42
N GLU A 111 -13.29 3.95 10.46
CA GLU A 111 -13.84 3.67 11.79
C GLU A 111 -14.51 4.92 12.38
N GLN A 112 -13.82 6.06 12.38
CA GLN A 112 -14.35 7.32 12.90
C GLN A 112 -15.55 7.85 12.10
N ALA A 113 -15.63 7.54 10.80
CA ALA A 113 -16.76 7.90 9.96
C ALA A 113 -17.93 6.89 10.02
N GLY A 114 -17.76 5.75 10.69
CA GLY A 114 -18.77 4.69 10.76
C GLY A 114 -19.05 4.03 9.40
N VAL A 115 -18.01 3.88 8.58
CA VAL A 115 -18.06 3.23 7.25
C VAL A 115 -17.23 1.96 7.28
N SER A 116 -17.79 0.87 6.75
CA SER A 116 -17.07 -0.40 6.72
C SER A 116 -15.91 -0.40 5.70
N PRO A 117 -14.81 -1.12 5.96
CA PRO A 117 -13.70 -1.24 5.02
C PRO A 117 -14.10 -1.81 3.66
N GLU A 118 -15.10 -2.70 3.61
CA GLU A 118 -15.59 -3.32 2.39
C GLU A 118 -16.27 -2.30 1.48
N VAL A 119 -17.07 -1.39 2.05
CA VAL A 119 -17.70 -0.29 1.29
C VAL A 119 -16.64 0.63 0.70
N ILE A 120 -15.63 1.00 1.48
CA ILE A 120 -14.52 1.84 1.03
C ILE A 120 -13.75 1.16 -0.10
N THR A 121 -13.44 -0.13 0.07
CA THR A 121 -12.72 -0.92 -0.94
C THR A 121 -13.52 -1.00 -2.23
N ARG A 122 -14.83 -1.28 -2.13
CA ARG A 122 -15.70 -1.41 -3.29
C ARG A 122 -15.84 -0.11 -4.08
N LEU A 123 -15.99 1.02 -3.39
CA LEU A 123 -16.02 2.32 -4.03
C LEU A 123 -14.67 2.65 -4.66
N ALA A 124 -13.56 2.38 -3.97
CA ALA A 124 -12.24 2.59 -4.54
C ALA A 124 -12.03 1.78 -5.82
N GLU A 125 -12.45 0.50 -5.86
CA GLU A 125 -12.42 -0.34 -7.07
C GLU A 125 -13.22 0.28 -8.21
N TRP A 126 -14.46 0.70 -7.95
CA TRP A 126 -15.27 1.36 -8.98
C TRP A 126 -14.64 2.65 -9.48
N GLY A 127 -14.01 3.42 -8.60
CA GLY A 127 -13.30 4.64 -8.96
C GLY A 127 -12.00 4.39 -9.74
N ALA A 128 -11.27 3.32 -9.43
CA ALA A 128 -10.10 2.92 -10.19
C ALA A 128 -10.50 2.46 -11.59
N ASN A 129 -11.54 1.62 -11.71
CA ASN A 129 -12.05 1.16 -13.00
C ASN A 129 -12.55 2.31 -13.86
N ALA A 130 -13.27 3.29 -13.28
CA ALA A 130 -13.74 4.47 -14.00
C ALA A 130 -12.63 5.45 -14.42
N ARG A 131 -11.43 5.36 -13.81
CA ARG A 131 -10.25 6.11 -14.25
C ARG A 131 -9.65 5.49 -15.51
N ASP A 132 -9.59 4.17 -15.54
CA ASP A 132 -8.90 3.42 -16.58
C ASP A 132 -9.81 3.16 -17.80
N ASP A 133 -11.14 3.17 -17.61
CA ASP A 133 -12.16 3.11 -18.67
C ASP A 133 -13.22 4.21 -18.46
N PRO A 134 -12.95 5.46 -18.88
CA PRO A 134 -13.92 6.55 -18.75
C PRO A 134 -15.14 6.26 -19.64
N PRO A 135 -16.37 6.44 -19.13
CA PRO A 135 -17.56 6.24 -19.96
C PRO A 135 -17.47 7.12 -21.21
N LEU A 136 -17.71 6.52 -22.38
CA LEU A 136 -17.78 7.22 -23.66
C LEU A 136 -18.93 8.24 -23.61
N ASN A 137 -18.61 9.49 -23.27
CA ASN A 137 -19.54 10.61 -23.40
C ASN A 137 -19.74 10.90 -24.89
N PHE A 138 -20.77 10.29 -25.48
CA PHE A 138 -21.36 10.77 -26.73
C PHE A 138 -22.18 12.03 -26.43
N THR A 139 -21.52 13.17 -26.25
CA THR A 139 -22.15 14.49 -26.37
C THR A 139 -21.13 15.47 -26.94
N ALA A 140 -20.92 15.35 -28.24
CA ALA A 140 -20.51 16.47 -29.09
C ALA A 140 -21.65 16.67 -30.10
N LEU A 141 -22.50 17.65 -29.83
CA LEU A 141 -23.27 18.40 -30.82
C LEU A 141 -23.11 19.88 -30.48
#